data_AF-A0A8S9I6B7-F1
#
_entry.id   AF-A0A8S9I6B7-F1
#
_cell.length_a   1.000
_cell.length_b   1.000
_cell.length_c   1.000
_cell.angle_alpha   90.00
_cell.angle_beta   90.00
_cell.angle_gamma   90.00
#
_symmetry.space_group_name_H-M   'P 1'
#
loop_
_entity.id
_entity.type
_entity.pdbx_description
1 polymer ?
#
loop_
_entity_poly.entity_id
_entity_poly.type
_entity_poly.pdbx_seq_one_letter_code
_entity_poly.pdbx_strand_id
1 'polypeptide(L)'
;MIDGSWTHDALFGGYGWTWTNARGGIQLLGARNQTRRISLLHSELEALSWAMEGMLHHSTCQSFGTNCKDLISMIQDPKAWPNFSTEPKELFKLKD
;
A
#
# COMPACT_ATOMS: atom_id res chain seq x y z
N MET A 1 5.01 -5.12 -6.17
CA MET A 1 5.62 -4.04 -5.36
C MET A 1 4.65 -2.89 -5.30
N ILE A 2 4.39 -2.34 -4.12
CA ILE A 2 3.54 -1.16 -3.90
C ILE A 2 4.43 0.05 -3.61
N ASP A 3 4.00 1.25 -3.99
CA ASP A 3 4.73 2.49 -3.78
C ASP A 3 3.76 3.69 -3.71
N GLY A 4 3.95 4.54 -2.71
CA GLY A 4 3.18 5.77 -2.51
C GLY A 4 4.02 7.00 -2.80
N SER A 5 3.46 8.00 -3.49
CA SER A 5 4.11 9.28 -3.72
C SER A 5 3.41 10.40 -2.95
N TRP A 6 4.22 11.22 -2.29
CA TRP A 6 3.76 12.34 -1.48
C TRP A 6 4.78 13.47 -1.52
N THR A 7 4.30 14.70 -1.53
CA THR A 7 5.15 15.90 -1.48
C THR A 7 4.43 16.97 -0.69
N HIS A 8 5.11 17.63 0.26
CA HIS A 8 4.50 18.54 1.23
C HIS A 8 3.62 19.62 0.58
N ASP A 9 4.15 20.29 -0.46
CA ASP A 9 3.49 21.43 -1.10
C ASP A 9 2.69 21.07 -2.36
N ALA A 10 2.55 19.78 -2.66
CA ALA A 10 1.78 19.34 -3.82
C ALA A 10 0.28 19.29 -3.50
N LEU A 11 -0.55 19.69 -4.47
CA LEU A 11 -2.00 19.49 -4.40
C LEU A 11 -2.38 18.01 -4.51
N PHE A 12 -1.56 17.26 -5.23
CA PHE A 12 -1.79 15.86 -5.53
C PHE A 12 -0.63 14.99 -5.04
N GLY A 13 -0.96 13.76 -4.70
CA GLY A 13 -0.02 12.66 -4.55
C GLY A 13 -0.48 11.50 -5.41
N GLY A 14 0.13 10.36 -5.23
CA GLY A 14 -0.25 9.17 -5.96
C GLY A 14 0.13 7.91 -5.24
N TYR A 15 -0.31 6.80 -5.80
CA TYR A 15 0.18 5.50 -5.43
C TYR A 15 0.02 4.54 -6.60
N GLY A 16 0.83 3.50 -6.59
CA GLY A 16 0.78 2.48 -7.62
C GLY A 16 1.31 1.16 -7.13
N TRP A 17 1.09 0.14 -7.95
CA TRP A 17 1.57 -1.18 -7.68
C TRP A 17 1.83 -1.98 -8.96
N THR A 18 2.84 -2.82 -8.86
CA THR A 18 3.30 -3.72 -9.90
C THR A 18 3.17 -5.17 -9.45
N TRP A 19 2.97 -6.05 -10.42
CA TRP A 19 2.99 -7.49 -10.24
C TRP A 19 4.23 -8.09 -10.88
N THR A 20 4.88 -9.01 -10.16
CA THR A 20 5.98 -9.81 -10.70
C THR A 20 5.48 -11.23 -10.90
N ASN A 21 5.47 -11.70 -12.15
CA ASN A 21 5.07 -13.07 -12.45
C ASN A 21 6.17 -14.08 -12.10
N ALA A 22 5.84 -15.38 -12.17
CA ALA A 22 6.77 -16.46 -11.83
C ALA A 22 8.07 -16.49 -12.68
N ARG A 23 8.09 -15.82 -13.84
CA ARG A 23 9.26 -15.70 -14.72
C ARG A 23 10.07 -14.41 -14.44
N GLY A 24 9.75 -13.67 -13.38
CA GLY A 24 10.41 -12.41 -13.04
C GLY A 24 9.95 -11.21 -13.88
N GLY A 25 8.95 -11.37 -14.75
CA GLY A 25 8.42 -10.27 -15.53
C GLY A 25 7.59 -9.32 -14.67
N ILE A 26 7.90 -8.03 -14.73
CA ILE A 26 7.21 -6.98 -13.97
C ILE A 26 6.16 -6.32 -14.86
N GLN A 27 4.94 -6.17 -14.34
CA GLN A 27 3.83 -5.49 -14.98
C GLN A 27 3.24 -4.43 -14.04
N LEU A 28 3.03 -3.21 -14.54
CA LEU A 28 2.26 -2.19 -13.82
C LEU A 28 0.77 -2.56 -13.87
N LEU A 29 0.16 -2.76 -12.69
CA LEU A 29 -1.26 -3.11 -12.59
C LEU A 29 -2.13 -1.95 -12.10
N GLY A 30 -1.55 -0.98 -11.41
CA GLY A 30 -2.27 0.21 -11.00
C GLY A 30 -1.35 1.40 -10.78
N ALA A 31 -1.80 2.56 -11.25
CA ALA A 31 -1.27 3.86 -10.88
C ALA A 31 -2.46 4.83 -10.74
N ARG A 32 -2.52 5.57 -9.65
CA ARG A 32 -3.57 6.54 -9.37
C ARG A 32 -2.96 7.87 -8.97
N ASN A 33 -3.50 8.93 -9.56
CA ASN A 33 -3.34 10.29 -9.07
C ASN A 33 -4.50 10.59 -8.12
N GLN A 34 -4.22 11.19 -6.97
CA GLN A 34 -5.25 11.55 -5.99
C GLN A 34 -4.90 12.84 -5.27
N THR A 35 -5.90 13.45 -4.62
CA THR A 35 -5.65 14.55 -3.68
C THR A 35 -4.62 14.09 -2.64
N ARG A 36 -3.64 14.94 -2.37
CA ARG A 36 -2.54 14.61 -1.46
C ARG A 36 -3.09 14.16 -0.09
N ARG A 37 -2.56 13.04 0.40
CA ARG A 37 -2.86 12.56 1.76
C ARG A 37 -2.11 13.33 2.84
N ILE A 38 -2.46 13.07 4.08
CA ILE A 38 -1.88 13.77 5.23
C ILE A 38 -0.37 13.49 5.35
N SER A 39 0.08 12.26 5.02
CA SER A 39 1.49 11.89 5.03
C SER A 39 1.84 10.88 3.93
N LEU A 40 3.15 10.67 3.71
CA LEU A 40 3.67 9.59 2.86
C LEU A 40 3.14 8.22 3.30
N LEU A 41 3.15 7.95 4.60
CA LEU A 41 2.69 6.68 5.17
C LEU A 41 1.22 6.37 4.83
N HIS A 42 0.36 7.38 4.75
CA HIS A 42 -1.02 7.18 4.27
C HIS A 42 -1.07 6.78 2.79
N SER A 43 -0.20 7.36 1.95
CA SER A 43 -0.18 7.04 0.52
C SER A 43 0.36 5.63 0.27
N GLU A 44 1.39 5.22 1.02
CA GLU A 44 1.90 3.85 1.06
C GLU A 44 0.83 2.85 1.51
N LEU A 45 0.07 3.21 2.56
CA LEU A 45 -0.98 2.35 3.09
C LEU A 45 -2.11 2.14 2.08
N GLU A 46 -2.54 3.20 1.40
CA GLU A 46 -3.55 3.10 0.34
C GLU A 46 -3.06 2.30 -0.87
N ALA A 47 -1.77 2.40 -1.21
CA ALA A 47 -1.14 1.57 -2.23
C ALA A 47 -1.27 0.08 -1.88
N LEU A 48 -1.00 -0.27 -0.61
CA LEU A 48 -1.14 -1.63 -0.11
C LEU A 48 -2.60 -2.09 -0.10
N SER A 49 -3.54 -1.30 0.44
CA SER A 49 -4.97 -1.63 0.44
C SER A 49 -5.47 -1.91 -0.97
N TRP A 50 -5.15 -1.03 -1.91
CA TRP A 50 -5.60 -1.18 -3.29
C TRP A 50 -4.98 -2.41 -3.98
N ALA A 51 -3.71 -2.69 -3.72
CA ALA A 51 -3.07 -3.89 -4.23
C ALA A 51 -3.70 -5.17 -3.65
N MET A 52 -4.03 -5.19 -2.35
CA MET A 52 -4.71 -6.30 -1.70
C MET A 52 -6.10 -6.52 -2.29
N GLU A 53 -6.93 -5.48 -2.35
CA GLU A 53 -8.27 -5.52 -2.96
C GLU A 53 -8.21 -5.98 -4.42
N GLY A 54 -7.26 -5.45 -5.19
CA GLY A 54 -7.05 -5.82 -6.58
C GLY A 54 -6.60 -7.26 -6.76
N MET A 55 -5.97 -7.88 -5.77
CA MET A 55 -5.53 -9.27 -5.83
C MET A 55 -6.60 -10.26 -5.33
N LEU A 56 -7.51 -9.85 -4.43
CA LEU A 56 -8.55 -10.71 -3.86
C LEU A 56 -9.31 -11.56 -4.89
N HIS A 57 -9.61 -10.99 -6.06
CA HIS A 57 -10.36 -11.68 -7.12
C HIS A 57 -9.50 -12.34 -8.20
N HIS A 58 -8.20 -12.06 -8.24
CA HIS A 58 -7.33 -12.42 -9.36
C HIS A 58 -6.25 -13.45 -8.99
N SER A 59 -5.91 -13.60 -7.71
CA SER A 59 -4.88 -14.52 -7.26
C SER A 59 -4.97 -14.78 -5.76
N THR A 60 -4.50 -15.93 -5.30
CA THR A 60 -4.18 -16.18 -3.89
C THR A 60 -2.85 -15.52 -3.50
N CYS A 61 -2.56 -14.32 -4.03
CA CYS A 61 -1.29 -13.63 -3.86
C CYS A 61 -0.90 -13.59 -2.37
N GLN A 62 0.24 -14.21 -2.04
CA GLN A 62 0.65 -14.41 -0.64
C GLN A 62 1.65 -13.36 -0.13
N SER A 63 2.16 -12.49 -1.02
CA SER A 63 3.24 -11.57 -0.65
C SER A 63 3.10 -10.21 -1.34
N PHE A 64 3.13 -9.16 -0.53
CA PHE A 64 3.25 -7.78 -0.97
C PHE A 64 4.63 -7.24 -0.56
N GLY A 65 5.23 -6.43 -1.42
CA GLY A 65 6.54 -5.83 -1.18
C GLY A 65 6.48 -4.31 -1.25
N THR A 66 7.13 -3.64 -0.29
CA THR A 66 7.33 -2.19 -0.20
C THR A 66 8.76 -1.92 0.31
N ASN A 67 9.34 -0.79 -0.05
CA ASN A 67 10.59 -0.28 0.51
C ASN A 67 10.37 0.62 1.74
N CYS A 68 9.10 0.93 2.08
CA CYS A 68 8.75 1.80 3.18
C CYS A 68 8.86 1.07 4.53
N LYS A 69 9.95 1.33 5.26
CA LYS A 69 10.22 0.72 6.57
C LYS A 69 9.17 1.08 7.62
N ASP A 70 8.63 2.30 7.55
CA ASP A 70 7.59 2.76 8.48
C ASP A 70 6.29 2.00 8.25
N LEU A 71 5.91 1.73 6.99
CA LEU A 71 4.76 0.89 6.66
C LEU A 71 4.95 -0.54 7.19
N ILE A 72 6.13 -1.12 7.00
CA ILE A 72 6.46 -2.46 7.54
C ILE A 72 6.34 -2.47 9.06
N SER A 73 6.95 -1.49 9.74
CA SER A 73 6.91 -1.38 11.20
C SER A 73 5.48 -1.21 11.72
N MET A 74 4.68 -0.38 11.06
CA MET A 74 3.28 -0.12 11.42
C MET A 74 2.40 -1.37 11.26
N ILE A 75 2.61 -2.19 10.23
CA ILE A 75 1.88 -3.45 10.05
C ILE A 75 2.32 -4.49 11.08
N GLN A 76 3.61 -4.54 11.42
CA GLN A 76 4.15 -5.50 12.39
C GLN A 76 3.75 -5.19 13.84
N ASP A 77 3.75 -3.91 14.22
CA ASP A 77 3.30 -3.46 15.54
C ASP A 77 2.41 -2.22 15.45
N PRO A 78 1.12 -2.39 15.09
CA PRO A 78 0.18 -1.27 15.01
C PRO A 78 0.00 -0.51 16.33
N LYS A 79 0.31 -1.14 17.48
CA LYS A 79 0.16 -0.50 18.81
C LYS A 79 1.20 0.58 19.04
N ALA A 80 2.37 0.48 18.41
CA ALA A 80 3.40 1.52 18.43
C ALA A 80 3.05 2.74 17.58
N TRP A 81 1.99 2.66 16.76
CA TRP A 81 1.55 3.70 15.82
C TRP A 81 0.11 4.14 16.13
N PRO A 82 -0.16 4.78 17.28
CA PRO A 82 -1.51 5.08 17.74
C PRO A 82 -2.31 5.97 16.78
N ASN A 83 -1.63 6.86 16.05
CA ASN A 83 -2.21 7.73 15.02
C ASN A 83 -2.72 6.98 13.78
N PHE A 84 -2.34 5.71 13.63
CA PHE A 84 -2.73 4.82 12.55
C PHE A 84 -3.39 3.56 13.11
N SER A 85 -4.02 3.61 14.28
CA SER A 85 -4.50 2.40 14.97
C SER A 85 -5.75 1.77 14.32
N THR A 86 -6.37 2.46 13.37
CA THR A 86 -7.61 2.03 12.71
C THR A 86 -7.35 1.40 11.34
N GLU A 87 -6.40 1.92 10.60
CA GLU A 87 -6.17 1.62 9.19
C GLU A 87 -5.57 0.21 8.98
N PRO A 88 -4.59 -0.25 9.78
CA PRO A 88 -4.13 -1.64 9.77
C PRO A 88 -5.24 -2.64 10.12
N LYS A 89 -6.21 -2.26 10.96
CA LYS A 89 -7.33 -3.15 11.30
C LYS A 89 -8.23 -3.40 10.08
N GLU A 90 -8.49 -2.36 9.29
CA GLU A 90 -9.26 -2.50 8.05
C GLU A 90 -8.51 -3.36 7.02
N LEU A 91 -7.18 -3.19 6.91
CA LEU A 91 -6.34 -4.05 6.08
C LEU A 91 -6.40 -5.52 6.48
N PHE A 92 -6.37 -5.81 7.78
CA PHE A 92 -6.43 -7.21 8.24
C PHE A 92 -7.77 -7.89 7.92
N LYS A 93 -8.87 -7.15 7.76
CA LYS A 93 -10.15 -7.72 7.29
C LYS A 93 -10.09 -8.21 5.84
N LEU A 94 -9.20 -7.66 5.03
CA LEU A 94 -9.01 -8.07 3.63
C LEU A 94 -8.14 -9.34 3.51
N LYS A 95 -7.67 -9.90 4.63
CA LYS A 95 -6.84 -11.12 4.67
C LYS A 95 -7.68 -12.39 4.89
N ASP A 96 -8.91 -12.26 5.37
CA ASP A 96 -9.85 -13.36 5.66
C ASP A 96 -10.70 -13.72 4.44
#